data_AF-Q4CWY2-F1
#
_entry.id   AF-Q4CWY2-F1
#
_cell.length_a   1.000
_cell.length_b   1.000
_cell.length_c   1.000
_cell.angle_alpha   90.00
_cell.angle_beta   90.00
_cell.angle_gamma   90.00
#
_symmetry.space_group_name_H-M   'P 1'
#
loop_
_entity.id
_entity.type
_entity.pdbx_description
1 polymer ?
#
loop_
_entity_poly.entity_id
_entity_poly.type
_entity_poly.pdbx_seq_one_letter_code
_entity_poly.pdbx_strand_id
1 'polypeptide(L)'
;MVEICSAGKAEDREECIGMHFFLTDAILAKKGMNLGFRRPLVSLKTLYSDFVVRELSPLYNNGEPLVLEQLPTVERLDSKVKAVKRPREEEEAMATALDAQPNLLLEHVQAQFSSLLGPEDLSSLLEALRAGADRVMLRDSSLTKAQRTRVHEAVKNTLGPSYFSRTVDGSLVIEKSTSVTRREEMRRSNPLHLQKFLHFTLYKENMDSNRALRAIAGHLCLPVRQLLFSGTKDKRAVTLQRVAVRGLSCERLSEINDRSFGPDCKLKVCGFQEAETGLRLGDTMGNHFLIALRLLPDSTEPSPDMLKVIQEVIGSVGVVNYYGPQRFGTTEVLTSDVGIKLLSGEFEQALRMIFHSKAIVEPNLLPSKEAVERRSFDEALKLLPRYCFQERDILKHLVKCPNDFLGALHM
;
A
#
# COMPACT_ATOMS: atom_id res chain seq x y z
N MET A 1 -25.51 17.04 15.08
CA MET A 1 -24.96 17.22 16.44
C MET A 1 -24.25 15.93 16.81
N VAL A 2 -23.05 15.99 17.38
CA VAL A 2 -22.41 14.80 17.97
C VAL A 2 -23.21 14.50 19.23
N GLU A 3 -23.88 13.34 19.33
CA GLU A 3 -24.47 12.90 20.59
C GLU A 3 -23.34 12.86 21.64
N ILE A 4 -23.38 13.79 22.58
CA ILE A 4 -22.40 13.84 23.66
C ILE A 4 -22.76 12.72 24.62
N CYS A 5 -21.82 11.78 24.81
CA CYS A 5 -21.98 10.74 25.82
C CYS A 5 -22.13 11.39 27.20
N SER A 6 -23.15 11.01 27.96
CA SER A 6 -23.27 11.45 29.35
C SER A 6 -22.20 10.80 30.21
N ALA A 7 -21.89 11.42 31.34
CA ALA A 7 -20.93 10.91 32.33
C ALA A 7 -21.22 9.46 32.74
N GLY A 8 -22.46 9.15 33.13
CA GLY A 8 -22.82 7.79 33.57
C GLY A 8 -22.63 6.73 32.49
N LYS A 9 -22.99 7.02 31.23
CA LYS A 9 -22.75 6.10 30.11
C LYS A 9 -21.26 5.87 29.83
N ALA A 10 -20.41 6.86 30.13
CA ALA A 10 -18.97 6.71 29.99
C ALA A 10 -18.40 5.80 31.08
N GLU A 11 -18.83 5.95 32.33
CA GLU A 11 -18.45 5.07 33.45
C GLU A 11 -18.87 3.61 33.19
N ASP A 12 -20.14 3.38 32.81
CA ASP A 12 -20.65 2.05 32.46
C ASP A 12 -19.81 1.41 31.34
N ARG A 13 -19.42 2.22 30.35
CA ARG A 13 -18.60 1.76 29.23
C ARG A 13 -17.19 1.40 29.67
N GLU A 14 -16.54 2.22 30.49
CA GLU A 14 -15.21 1.94 31.04
C GLU A 14 -15.21 0.63 31.84
N GLU A 15 -16.25 0.40 32.64
CA GLU A 15 -16.42 -0.84 33.38
C GLU A 15 -16.61 -2.04 32.45
N CYS A 16 -17.46 -1.91 31.42
CA CYS A 16 -17.70 -2.98 30.44
C CYS A 16 -16.44 -3.39 29.65
N ILE A 17 -15.51 -2.46 29.40
CA ILE A 17 -14.24 -2.77 28.71
C ILE A 17 -13.12 -3.20 29.67
N GLY A 18 -13.43 -3.39 30.96
CA GLY A 18 -12.48 -3.89 31.96
C GLY A 18 -11.49 -2.84 32.47
N MET A 19 -11.81 -1.54 32.35
CA MET A 19 -10.96 -0.46 32.89
C MET A 19 -11.17 -0.31 34.40
N HIS A 20 -10.65 -1.27 35.18
CA HIS A 20 -10.70 -1.23 36.65
C HIS A 20 -9.42 -0.68 37.29
N PHE A 21 -8.36 -0.48 36.50
CA PHE A 21 -7.06 -0.03 36.99
C PHE A 21 -6.71 1.36 36.48
N PHE A 22 -6.40 2.26 37.41
CA PHE A 22 -6.01 3.65 37.11
C PHE A 22 -4.60 3.92 37.62
N LEU A 23 -3.73 4.33 36.69
CA LEU A 23 -2.31 4.58 37.00
C LEU A 23 -2.15 5.74 37.99
N THR A 24 -3.03 6.75 37.94
CA THR A 24 -3.07 7.86 38.88
C THR A 24 -3.32 7.37 40.30
N ASP A 25 -4.30 6.48 40.48
CA ASP A 25 -4.70 5.97 41.80
C ASP A 25 -3.57 5.14 42.41
N ALA A 26 -2.92 4.30 41.60
CA ALA A 26 -1.77 3.51 42.03
C ALA A 26 -0.56 4.38 42.46
N ILE A 27 -0.29 5.48 41.74
CA ILE A 27 0.83 6.38 42.05
C ILE A 27 0.51 7.27 43.26
N LEU A 28 -0.72 7.76 43.37
CA LEU A 28 -1.18 8.53 44.52
C LEU A 28 -1.14 7.71 45.81
N ALA A 29 -1.63 6.47 45.76
CA ALA A 29 -1.52 5.52 46.86
C ALA A 29 -0.05 5.30 47.27
N LYS A 30 0.87 5.15 46.31
CA LYS A 30 2.31 5.01 46.58
C LYS A 30 2.94 6.26 47.19
N LYS A 31 2.46 7.46 46.85
CA LYS A 31 2.91 8.74 47.44
C LYS A 31 2.30 9.02 48.82
N GLY A 32 1.47 8.12 49.36
CA GLY A 32 0.72 8.35 50.60
C GLY A 32 -0.33 9.47 50.47
N MET A 33 -0.66 9.85 49.24
CA MET A 33 -1.65 10.87 48.93
C MET A 33 -2.98 10.17 48.70
N ASN A 34 -3.84 10.15 49.71
CA ASN A 34 -5.20 9.69 49.54
C ASN A 34 -6.05 10.86 49.06
N LEU A 35 -5.79 11.33 47.84
CA LEU A 35 -6.59 12.42 47.29
C LEU A 35 -7.94 11.82 46.94
N GLY A 36 -8.96 12.12 47.74
CA GLY A 36 -10.37 11.84 47.45
C GLY A 36 -10.88 12.64 46.24
N PHE A 37 -10.06 12.82 45.22
CA PHE A 37 -10.41 13.54 44.02
C PHE A 37 -11.28 12.66 43.14
N ARG A 38 -12.41 13.24 42.73
CA ARG A 38 -13.26 12.67 41.70
C ARG A 38 -12.58 12.85 40.35
N ARG A 39 -12.37 11.75 39.63
CA ARG A 39 -11.71 11.77 38.32
C ARG A 39 -12.59 12.49 37.29
N PRO A 40 -12.02 13.35 36.45
CA PRO A 40 -12.75 13.94 35.34
C PRO A 40 -13.04 12.85 34.31
N LEU A 41 -14.26 12.83 33.82
CA LEU A 41 -14.69 12.02 32.71
C LEU A 41 -14.44 12.80 31.43
N VAL A 42 -13.65 12.21 30.54
CA VAL A 42 -13.21 12.85 29.31
C VAL A 42 -13.56 12.00 28.10
N SER A 43 -13.85 12.64 26.99
CA SER A 43 -14.04 12.02 25.70
C SER A 43 -12.79 12.20 24.83
N LEU A 44 -12.35 11.09 24.24
CA LEU A 44 -11.29 11.04 23.24
C LEU A 44 -11.90 11.02 21.83
N LYS A 45 -11.30 11.74 20.87
CA LYS A 45 -11.72 11.77 19.45
C LYS A 45 -13.17 12.26 19.24
N THR A 46 -13.66 13.14 20.13
CA THR A 46 -14.96 13.82 19.95
C THR A 46 -15.00 14.51 18.58
N LEU A 47 -13.96 15.29 18.27
CA LEU A 47 -13.63 15.71 16.91
C LEU A 47 -12.51 14.82 16.36
N TYR A 48 -12.50 14.59 15.06
CA TYR A 48 -11.37 13.87 14.43
C TYR A 48 -10.05 14.64 14.59
N SER A 49 -10.11 15.97 14.75
CA SER A 49 -8.96 16.84 14.97
C SER A 49 -8.37 16.75 16.38
N ASP A 50 -9.06 16.09 17.32
CA ASP A 50 -8.54 15.86 18.67
C ASP A 50 -7.41 14.83 18.70
N PHE A 51 -7.15 14.16 17.56
CA PHE A 51 -6.13 13.15 17.45
C PHE A 51 -5.29 13.40 16.21
N VAL A 52 -4.06 13.86 16.44
CA VAL A 52 -3.08 14.12 15.38
C VAL A 52 -1.98 13.07 15.46
N VAL A 53 -1.69 12.43 14.33
CA VAL A 53 -0.62 11.43 14.21
C VAL A 53 0.41 11.91 13.21
N ARG A 54 1.63 12.16 13.67
CA ARG A 54 2.74 12.59 12.82
C ARG A 54 3.77 11.48 12.78
N GLU A 55 3.97 10.88 11.62
CA GLU A 55 4.98 9.83 11.43
C GLU A 55 6.39 10.36 11.73
N LEU A 56 7.25 9.49 12.27
CA LEU A 56 8.69 9.72 12.39
C LEU A 56 9.38 8.93 11.28
N SER A 57 9.98 9.65 10.33
CA SER A 57 10.65 9.06 9.18
C SER A 57 12.17 9.06 9.39
N PRO A 58 12.87 7.93 9.26
CA PRO A 58 14.33 7.92 9.39
C PRO A 58 15.03 8.66 8.25
N LEU A 59 14.35 8.85 7.11
CA LEU A 59 14.91 9.42 5.88
C LEU A 59 14.48 10.87 5.61
N TYR A 60 13.63 11.45 6.46
CA TYR A 60 13.02 12.76 6.22
C TYR A 60 12.91 13.57 7.50
N ASN A 61 13.00 14.89 7.39
CA ASN A 61 12.85 15.82 8.51
C ASN A 61 13.74 15.49 9.72
N ASN A 62 14.93 14.93 9.49
CA ASN A 62 15.87 14.50 10.53
C ASN A 62 15.28 13.56 11.61
N GLY A 63 14.22 12.81 11.28
CA GLY A 63 13.54 11.97 12.25
C GLY A 63 12.50 12.69 13.12
N GLU A 64 12.39 14.02 13.00
CA GLU A 64 11.40 14.81 13.71
C GLU A 64 9.99 14.57 13.15
N PRO A 65 8.93 14.80 13.97
CA PRO A 65 7.54 14.64 13.55
C PRO A 65 7.24 15.39 12.25
N LEU A 66 6.72 14.67 11.24
CA LEU A 66 6.34 15.28 9.96
C LEU A 66 5.39 16.47 10.18
N VAL A 67 5.64 17.55 9.44
CA VAL A 67 4.83 18.76 9.44
C VAL A 67 4.15 18.97 8.09
N LEU A 68 3.03 19.69 8.10
CA LEU A 68 2.39 20.15 6.87
C LEU A 68 3.17 21.35 6.36
N GLU A 69 4.10 21.10 5.45
CA GLU A 69 4.89 22.14 4.79
C GLU A 69 4.02 22.98 3.86
N GLN A 70 4.56 24.14 3.48
CA GLN A 70 3.90 25.01 2.50
C GLN A 70 3.65 24.23 1.20
N LEU A 71 2.40 24.26 0.74
CA LEU A 71 2.00 23.53 -0.45
C LEU A 71 2.70 24.15 -1.67
N PRO A 72 3.27 23.34 -2.60
CA PRO A 72 3.88 23.88 -3.79
C PRO A 72 2.88 24.65 -4.64
N THR A 73 3.28 25.84 -5.09
CA THR A 73 2.56 26.59 -6.11
C THR A 73 2.85 25.94 -7.46
N VAL A 74 1.86 25.29 -8.06
CA VAL A 74 2.00 24.83 -9.43
C VAL A 74 1.80 26.03 -10.35
N GLU A 75 2.90 26.65 -10.79
CA GLU A 75 2.83 27.43 -12.02
C GLU A 75 2.37 26.47 -13.11
N ARG A 76 1.21 26.77 -13.73
CA ARG A 76 0.62 25.95 -14.78
C ARG A 76 1.56 25.94 -16.00
N LEU A 77 2.61 25.15 -15.96
CA LEU A 77 3.36 24.78 -17.14
C LEU A 77 2.46 23.89 -17.98
N ASP A 78 2.33 24.24 -19.25
CA ASP A 78 1.45 23.60 -20.23
C ASP A 78 1.49 22.08 -20.08
N SER A 79 0.34 21.53 -19.70
CA SER A 79 0.08 20.12 -19.43
C SER A 79 0.34 19.27 -20.68
N LYS A 80 1.59 18.96 -20.99
CA LYS A 80 2.01 18.07 -22.08
C LYS A 80 3.08 17.06 -21.70
N VAL A 81 3.38 16.88 -20.41
CA VAL A 81 4.10 15.68 -19.98
C VAL A 81 3.11 14.52 -19.97
N LYS A 82 2.80 14.02 -21.18
CA LYS A 82 2.15 12.72 -21.35
C LYS A 82 2.99 11.71 -20.59
N ALA A 83 2.35 10.89 -19.75
CA ALA A 83 2.95 9.66 -19.27
C ALA A 83 3.60 8.98 -20.47
N VAL A 84 4.92 8.74 -20.40
CA VAL A 84 5.70 8.21 -21.52
C VAL A 84 4.97 7.01 -22.08
N LYS A 85 4.31 7.21 -23.24
CA LYS A 85 3.62 6.13 -23.94
C LYS A 85 4.74 5.19 -24.39
N ARG A 86 4.69 3.94 -23.90
CA ARG A 86 5.68 2.92 -24.26
C ARG A 86 5.77 2.79 -25.78
N PRO A 87 6.98 2.65 -26.36
CA PRO A 87 7.19 2.38 -27.77
C PRO A 87 6.78 0.94 -28.07
N ARG A 88 5.48 0.66 -28.02
CA ARG A 88 4.92 -0.66 -28.35
C ARG A 88 4.93 -0.89 -29.86
N GLU A 89 4.71 0.18 -30.62
CA GLU A 89 4.55 0.12 -32.08
C GLU A 89 5.91 0.00 -32.81
N GLU A 90 6.96 0.64 -32.30
CA GLU A 90 8.28 0.62 -32.95
C GLU A 90 9.00 -0.73 -32.79
N GLU A 91 9.00 -1.30 -31.58
CA GLU A 91 9.65 -2.60 -31.33
C GLU A 91 8.92 -3.77 -32.03
N GLU A 92 7.57 -3.77 -32.05
CA GLU A 92 6.79 -4.80 -32.75
C GLU A 92 6.95 -4.72 -34.28
N ALA A 93 7.15 -3.53 -34.84
CA ALA A 93 7.34 -3.33 -36.29
C ALA A 93 8.73 -3.81 -36.77
N MET A 94 9.78 -3.54 -36.00
CA MET A 94 11.14 -3.99 -36.35
C MET A 94 11.26 -5.53 -36.27
N ALA A 95 10.57 -6.13 -35.29
CA ALA A 95 10.48 -7.59 -35.13
C ALA A 95 9.84 -8.29 -36.33
N THR A 96 8.69 -7.77 -36.78
CA THR A 96 7.95 -8.34 -37.90
C THR A 96 8.68 -8.17 -39.23
N ALA A 97 9.48 -7.10 -39.40
CA ALA A 97 10.29 -6.89 -40.59
C ALA A 97 11.43 -7.90 -40.74
N LEU A 98 12.11 -8.27 -39.65
CA LEU A 98 13.21 -9.23 -39.66
C LEU A 98 12.73 -10.68 -39.80
N ASP A 99 11.64 -11.05 -39.13
CA ASP A 99 11.02 -12.38 -39.28
C ASP A 99 10.50 -12.63 -40.72
N ALA A 100 10.28 -11.57 -41.51
CA ALA A 100 9.84 -11.68 -42.91
C ALA A 100 10.96 -12.04 -43.90
N GLN A 101 12.25 -11.93 -43.53
CA GLN A 101 13.39 -12.17 -44.42
C GLN A 101 14.46 -13.07 -43.76
N PRO A 102 14.25 -14.40 -43.75
CA PRO A 102 15.11 -15.35 -43.01
C PRO A 102 16.59 -15.31 -43.42
N ASN A 103 16.88 -15.11 -44.71
CA ASN A 103 18.25 -15.09 -45.21
C ASN A 103 19.04 -13.87 -44.73
N LEU A 104 18.40 -12.68 -44.71
CA LEU A 104 19.03 -11.45 -44.21
C LEU A 104 19.25 -11.52 -42.69
N LEU A 105 18.33 -12.14 -41.95
CA LEU A 105 18.52 -12.41 -40.53
C LEU A 105 19.76 -13.28 -40.28
N LEU A 106 19.91 -14.38 -41.03
CA LEU A 106 21.06 -15.29 -40.88
C LEU A 106 22.40 -14.59 -41.22
N GLU A 107 22.45 -13.77 -42.27
CA GLU A 107 23.64 -12.96 -42.59
C GLU A 107 23.98 -11.97 -41.47
N HIS A 108 22.96 -11.31 -40.91
CA HIS A 108 23.14 -10.36 -39.82
C HIS A 108 23.63 -11.04 -38.55
N VAL A 109 23.09 -12.22 -38.23
CA VAL A 109 23.56 -13.06 -37.12
C VAL A 109 25.01 -13.50 -37.35
N GLN A 110 25.35 -13.96 -38.55
CA GLN A 110 26.73 -14.36 -38.85
C GLN A 110 27.71 -13.19 -38.65
N ALA A 111 27.37 -12.00 -39.16
CA ALA A 111 28.21 -10.81 -39.02
C ALA A 111 28.43 -10.41 -37.55
N GLN A 112 27.35 -10.38 -36.75
CA GLN A 112 27.40 -9.91 -35.36
C GLN A 112 28.02 -10.93 -34.39
N PHE A 113 27.84 -12.24 -34.64
CA PHE A 113 28.30 -13.28 -33.73
C PHE A 113 29.65 -13.90 -34.10
N SER A 114 30.16 -13.68 -35.32
CA SER A 114 31.46 -14.22 -35.78
C SER A 114 32.64 -13.84 -34.89
N SER A 115 32.60 -12.67 -34.25
CA SER A 115 33.65 -12.20 -33.32
C SER A 115 33.40 -12.60 -31.86
N LEU A 116 32.22 -13.13 -31.55
CA LEU A 116 31.75 -13.41 -30.19
C LEU A 116 31.71 -14.90 -29.86
N LEU A 117 31.48 -15.76 -30.86
CA LEU A 117 31.33 -17.21 -30.71
C LEU A 117 32.40 -17.95 -31.51
N GLY A 118 32.80 -19.12 -31.00
CA GLY A 118 33.62 -20.06 -31.77
C GLY A 118 32.86 -20.60 -33.00
N PRO A 119 33.58 -21.14 -34.00
CA PRO A 119 32.98 -21.57 -35.26
C PRO A 119 31.92 -22.68 -35.10
N GLU A 120 32.09 -23.57 -34.13
CA GLU A 120 31.12 -24.64 -33.83
C GLU A 120 29.80 -24.10 -33.25
N ASP A 121 29.90 -23.19 -32.28
CA ASP A 121 28.75 -22.56 -31.63
C ASP A 121 28.01 -21.63 -32.59
N LEU A 122 28.74 -20.89 -33.42
CA LEU A 122 28.16 -20.06 -34.48
C LEU A 122 27.39 -20.92 -35.50
N SER A 123 27.99 -22.03 -35.94
CA SER A 123 27.34 -22.96 -36.88
C SER A 123 26.08 -23.57 -36.28
N SER A 124 26.16 -24.01 -35.02
CA SER A 124 25.03 -24.56 -34.27
C SER A 124 23.88 -23.55 -34.12
N LEU A 125 24.21 -22.28 -33.86
CA LEU A 125 23.23 -21.20 -33.79
C LEU A 125 22.54 -20.96 -35.14
N LEU A 126 23.31 -20.85 -36.23
CA LEU A 126 22.76 -20.62 -37.56
C LEU A 126 21.88 -21.78 -38.04
N GLU A 127 22.29 -23.01 -37.77
CA GLU A 127 21.50 -24.22 -38.09
C GLU A 127 20.21 -24.29 -37.28
N ALA A 128 20.28 -24.01 -35.97
CA ALA A 128 19.10 -23.95 -35.10
C ALA A 128 18.10 -22.87 -35.55
N LEU A 129 18.58 -21.68 -35.90
CA LEU A 129 17.74 -20.59 -36.42
C LEU A 129 17.09 -20.95 -37.76
N ARG A 130 17.85 -21.58 -38.68
CA ARG A 130 17.33 -22.05 -39.97
C ARG A 130 16.26 -23.15 -39.81
N ALA A 131 16.45 -24.05 -38.84
CA ALA A 131 15.48 -25.10 -38.52
C ALA A 131 14.27 -24.59 -37.72
N GLY A 132 14.29 -23.33 -37.25
CA GLY A 132 13.26 -22.77 -36.38
C GLY A 132 13.19 -23.44 -35.01
N ALA A 133 14.33 -23.94 -34.50
CA ALA A 133 14.41 -24.62 -33.22
C ALA A 133 14.05 -23.67 -32.05
N ASP A 134 13.31 -24.19 -31.07
CA ASP A 134 12.88 -23.39 -29.92
C ASP A 134 14.03 -23.01 -28.97
N ARG A 135 15.14 -23.75 -29.02
CA ARG A 135 16.31 -23.55 -28.15
C ARG A 135 17.61 -23.98 -28.82
N VAL A 136 18.69 -23.28 -28.51
CA VAL A 136 20.05 -23.68 -28.81
C VAL A 136 20.94 -23.41 -27.59
N MET A 137 21.73 -24.41 -27.21
CA MET A 137 22.69 -24.32 -26.13
C MET A 137 24.09 -24.23 -26.73
N LEU A 138 24.78 -23.14 -26.42
CA LEU A 138 26.17 -22.94 -26.82
C LEU A 138 27.07 -23.77 -25.90
N ARG A 139 28.00 -24.51 -26.50
CA ARG A 139 28.85 -25.49 -25.82
C ARG A 139 30.01 -24.84 -25.07
N ASP A 140 30.41 -23.64 -25.48
CA ASP A 140 31.55 -22.95 -24.88
C ASP A 140 31.21 -22.42 -23.47
N SER A 141 31.60 -23.20 -22.46
CA SER A 141 31.52 -22.80 -21.06
C SER A 141 32.67 -21.88 -20.61
N SER A 142 33.64 -21.57 -21.49
CA SER A 142 34.84 -20.80 -21.15
C SER A 142 34.64 -19.28 -21.21
N LEU A 143 33.47 -18.81 -21.67
CA LEU A 143 33.18 -17.39 -21.80
C LEU A 143 33.26 -16.65 -20.46
N THR A 144 34.08 -15.60 -20.42
CA THR A 144 34.14 -14.69 -19.28
C THR A 144 32.80 -13.97 -19.09
N LYS A 145 32.54 -13.45 -17.89
CA LYS A 145 31.32 -12.66 -17.61
C LYS A 145 31.14 -11.52 -18.62
N ALA A 146 32.21 -10.82 -18.99
CA ALA A 146 32.17 -9.72 -19.94
C ALA A 146 31.82 -10.19 -21.37
N GLN A 147 32.41 -11.29 -21.83
CA GLN A 147 32.06 -11.88 -23.13
C GLN A 147 30.61 -12.37 -23.15
N ARG A 148 30.14 -13.02 -22.07
CA ARG A 148 28.73 -13.42 -21.95
C ARG A 148 27.78 -12.24 -22.04
N THR A 149 28.10 -11.11 -21.38
CA THR A 149 27.30 -9.89 -21.49
C THR A 149 27.21 -9.41 -22.95
N ARG A 150 28.33 -9.41 -23.69
CA ARG A 150 28.32 -9.02 -25.12
C ARG A 150 27.49 -9.96 -25.98
N VAL A 151 27.52 -11.28 -25.72
CA VAL A 151 26.66 -12.23 -26.43
C VAL A 151 25.18 -11.97 -26.09
N HIS A 152 24.85 -11.73 -24.83
CA HIS A 152 23.49 -11.35 -24.43
C HIS A 152 23.01 -10.08 -25.14
N GLU A 153 23.87 -9.06 -25.22
CA GLU A 153 23.61 -7.81 -25.95
C GLU A 153 23.45 -8.04 -27.45
N ALA A 154 24.30 -8.86 -28.08
CA ALA A 154 24.20 -9.22 -29.48
C ALA A 154 22.89 -9.94 -29.78
N VAL A 155 22.49 -10.93 -28.97
CA VAL A 155 21.18 -11.61 -29.08
C VAL A 155 20.05 -10.61 -28.98
N LYS A 156 20.10 -9.69 -27.99
CA LYS A 156 19.05 -8.67 -27.82
C LYS A 156 18.93 -7.75 -29.03
N ASN A 157 20.05 -7.31 -29.59
CA ASN A 157 20.08 -6.33 -30.68
C ASN A 157 19.75 -6.94 -32.05
N THR A 158 20.01 -8.23 -32.25
CA THR A 158 19.88 -8.90 -33.57
C THR A 158 18.68 -9.84 -33.66
N LEU A 159 18.34 -10.52 -32.56
CA LEU A 159 17.28 -11.53 -32.50
C LEU A 159 16.10 -11.10 -31.60
N GLY A 160 16.22 -9.99 -30.87
CA GLY A 160 15.11 -9.43 -30.11
C GLY A 160 14.03 -8.91 -31.07
N PRO A 161 12.73 -9.11 -30.79
CA PRO A 161 12.10 -9.74 -29.63
C PRO A 161 11.80 -11.24 -29.77
N SER A 162 12.17 -11.87 -30.89
CA SER A 162 11.83 -13.26 -31.24
C SER A 162 12.62 -14.29 -30.42
N TYR A 163 13.83 -13.96 -29.97
CA TYR A 163 14.63 -14.79 -29.08
C TYR A 163 15.13 -13.99 -27.87
N PHE A 164 15.45 -14.72 -26.81
CA PHE A 164 16.15 -14.19 -25.65
C PHE A 164 17.27 -15.16 -25.26
N SER A 165 18.21 -14.69 -24.46
CA SER A 165 19.33 -15.50 -23.98
C SER A 165 19.37 -15.55 -22.46
N ARG A 166 19.75 -16.71 -21.92
CA ARG A 166 19.97 -16.93 -20.48
C ARG A 166 21.25 -17.74 -20.26
N THR A 167 21.88 -17.56 -19.09
CA THR A 167 23.01 -18.42 -18.68
C THR A 167 22.46 -19.53 -17.78
N VAL A 168 22.68 -20.79 -18.16
CA VAL A 168 22.34 -21.99 -17.36
C VAL A 168 23.63 -22.78 -17.17
N ASP A 169 24.01 -23.04 -15.91
CA ASP A 169 25.20 -23.80 -15.55
C ASP A 169 26.49 -23.34 -16.26
N GLY A 170 26.66 -22.02 -16.38
CA GLY A 170 27.83 -21.39 -17.03
C GLY A 170 27.76 -21.34 -18.56
N SER A 171 26.85 -22.08 -19.19
CA SER A 171 26.64 -22.12 -20.64
C SER A 171 25.55 -21.14 -21.07
N LEU A 172 25.67 -20.57 -22.27
CA LEU A 172 24.68 -19.67 -22.84
C LEU A 172 23.61 -20.45 -23.61
N VAL A 173 22.35 -20.17 -23.31
CA VAL A 173 21.21 -20.75 -24.00
C VAL A 173 20.42 -19.63 -24.66
N ILE A 174 20.18 -19.75 -25.96
CA ILE A 174 19.31 -18.86 -26.74
C ILE A 174 17.99 -19.60 -26.96
N GLU A 175 16.88 -19.01 -26.57
CA GLU A 175 15.55 -19.62 -26.63
C GLU A 175 14.55 -18.69 -27.31
N LYS A 176 13.57 -19.28 -27.97
CA LYS A 176 12.48 -18.56 -28.60
C LYS A 176 11.61 -17.88 -27.54
N SER A 177 11.31 -16.62 -27.77
CA SER A 177 10.52 -15.79 -26.87
C SER A 177 9.05 -16.21 -26.86
N THR A 178 8.58 -16.62 -25.69
CA THR A 178 7.15 -16.85 -25.43
C THR A 178 6.46 -15.54 -25.02
N SER A 179 5.13 -15.55 -24.93
CA SER A 179 4.37 -14.42 -24.37
C SER A 179 4.74 -14.13 -22.91
N VAL A 180 5.10 -15.17 -22.15
CA VAL A 180 5.53 -15.07 -20.75
C VAL A 180 6.91 -14.42 -20.66
N THR A 181 7.88 -14.87 -21.45
CA THR A 181 9.24 -14.31 -21.41
C THR A 181 9.29 -12.87 -21.90
N ARG A 182 8.53 -12.52 -22.95
CA ARG A 182 8.36 -11.12 -23.39
C ARG A 182 7.75 -10.25 -22.29
N ARG A 183 6.74 -10.76 -21.57
CA ARG A 183 6.14 -10.03 -20.45
C ARG A 183 7.12 -9.81 -19.31
N GLU A 184 7.93 -10.81 -18.97
CA GLU A 184 8.97 -10.68 -17.95
C GLU A 184 10.09 -9.73 -18.37
N GLU A 185 10.56 -9.79 -19.62
CA GLU A 185 11.56 -8.85 -20.13
C GLU A 185 11.02 -7.41 -20.12
N MET A 186 9.81 -7.18 -20.63
CA MET A 186 9.15 -5.87 -20.53
C MET A 186 8.97 -5.38 -19.09
N ARG A 187 8.82 -6.30 -18.13
CA ARG A 187 8.74 -5.95 -16.71
C ARG A 187 10.12 -5.51 -16.20
N ARG A 188 11.19 -6.22 -16.57
CA ARG A 188 12.58 -5.93 -16.17
C ARG A 188 13.13 -4.67 -16.83
N SER A 189 12.88 -4.49 -18.12
CA SER A 189 13.34 -3.35 -18.92
C SER A 189 12.48 -2.09 -18.73
N ASN A 190 11.45 -2.15 -17.89
CA ASN A 190 10.56 -1.03 -17.64
C ASN A 190 11.37 0.21 -17.18
N PRO A 191 11.37 1.32 -17.93
CA PRO A 191 12.16 2.51 -17.60
C PRO A 191 11.87 3.07 -16.20
N LEU A 192 10.67 2.82 -15.67
CA LEU A 192 10.31 3.16 -14.30
C LEU A 192 11.26 2.53 -13.27
N HIS A 193 11.86 1.36 -13.53
CA HIS A 193 12.84 0.74 -12.63
C HIS A 193 14.18 1.49 -12.55
N LEU A 194 14.48 2.34 -13.53
CA LEU A 194 15.68 3.20 -13.53
C LEU A 194 15.44 4.57 -12.88
N GLN A 195 14.18 4.96 -12.70
CA GLN A 195 13.84 6.25 -12.11
C GLN A 195 13.88 6.21 -10.58
N LYS A 196 14.33 7.31 -9.97
CA LYS A 196 14.27 7.51 -8.52
C LYS A 196 12.82 7.51 -8.04
N PHE A 197 12.63 7.13 -6.78
CA PHE A 197 11.38 7.36 -6.09
C PHE A 197 11.26 8.83 -5.74
N LEU A 198 10.10 9.41 -6.01
CA LEU A 198 9.68 10.66 -5.42
C LEU A 198 8.92 10.35 -4.13
N HIS A 199 9.49 10.73 -3.01
CA HIS A 199 8.85 10.67 -1.71
C HIS A 199 8.12 11.99 -1.43
N PHE A 200 6.99 11.90 -0.75
CA PHE A 200 6.21 13.06 -0.32
C PHE A 200 5.50 12.77 1.01
N THR A 201 5.13 13.82 1.72
CA THR A 201 4.32 13.77 2.93
C THR A 201 2.86 13.83 2.53
N LEU A 202 2.12 12.78 2.87
CA LEU A 202 0.67 12.71 2.74
C LEU A 202 0.02 13.20 4.03
N TYR A 203 -0.68 14.32 3.94
CA TYR A 203 -1.58 14.83 4.95
C TYR A 203 -3.02 14.37 4.65
N LYS A 204 -3.70 13.78 5.62
CA LYS A 204 -5.12 13.43 5.50
C LYS A 204 -5.91 13.74 6.76
N GLU A 205 -7.17 14.14 6.60
CA GLU A 205 -8.14 14.36 7.66
C GLU A 205 -9.33 13.42 7.50
N ASN A 206 -9.71 12.73 8.59
CA ASN A 206 -10.95 11.94 8.69
C ASN A 206 -11.17 10.93 7.53
N MET A 207 -10.07 10.38 7.02
CA MET A 207 -10.06 9.51 5.85
C MET A 207 -9.19 8.28 6.12
N ASP A 208 -9.69 7.11 5.72
CA ASP A 208 -8.94 5.85 5.77
C ASP A 208 -7.70 5.91 4.85
N SER A 209 -6.56 5.36 5.29
CA SER A 209 -5.32 5.39 4.51
C SER A 209 -5.46 4.72 3.15
N ASN A 210 -6.14 3.57 3.04
CA ASN A 210 -6.32 2.91 1.75
C ASN A 210 -7.25 3.70 0.84
N ARG A 211 -8.32 4.30 1.40
CA ARG A 211 -9.20 5.20 0.64
C ARG A 211 -8.42 6.42 0.12
N ALA A 212 -7.58 7.03 0.94
CA ALA A 212 -6.72 8.16 0.57
C ALA A 212 -5.77 7.78 -0.58
N LEU A 213 -5.04 6.67 -0.44
CA LEU A 213 -4.11 6.20 -1.48
C LEU A 213 -4.82 5.84 -2.78
N ARG A 214 -6.00 5.18 -2.72
CA ARG A 214 -6.80 4.87 -3.91
C ARG A 214 -7.32 6.14 -4.59
N ALA A 215 -7.70 7.17 -3.82
CA ALA A 215 -8.13 8.46 -4.38
C ALA A 215 -6.99 9.16 -5.11
N ILE A 216 -5.79 9.20 -4.51
CA ILE A 216 -4.56 9.71 -5.16
C ILE A 216 -4.26 8.92 -6.44
N ALA A 217 -4.22 7.58 -6.33
CA ALA A 217 -3.92 6.69 -7.44
C ALA A 217 -4.91 6.85 -8.61
N GLY A 218 -6.20 7.01 -8.30
CA GLY A 218 -7.25 7.25 -9.29
C GLY A 218 -7.06 8.57 -10.02
N HIS A 219 -6.75 9.66 -9.32
CA HIS A 219 -6.48 10.96 -9.95
C HIS A 219 -5.24 10.95 -10.85
N LEU A 220 -4.22 10.22 -10.43
CA LEU A 220 -2.96 10.13 -11.16
C LEU A 220 -2.95 9.00 -12.20
N CYS A 221 -4.06 8.27 -12.34
CA CYS A 221 -4.23 7.14 -13.27
C CYS A 221 -3.17 6.04 -13.11
N LEU A 222 -2.80 5.71 -11.87
CA LEU A 222 -1.83 4.67 -11.55
C LEU A 222 -2.42 3.55 -10.67
N PRO A 223 -1.86 2.34 -10.72
CA PRO A 223 -2.19 1.28 -9.77
C PRO A 223 -1.82 1.70 -8.35
N VAL A 224 -2.73 1.55 -7.39
CA VAL A 224 -2.49 1.90 -5.97
C VAL A 224 -1.23 1.25 -5.38
N ARG A 225 -0.86 0.05 -5.85
CA ARG A 225 0.38 -0.66 -5.48
C ARG A 225 1.68 0.09 -5.79
N GLN A 226 1.64 1.13 -6.62
CA GLN A 226 2.80 1.99 -6.89
C GLN A 226 3.02 3.05 -5.80
N LEU A 227 2.00 3.33 -4.97
CA LEU A 227 2.12 4.21 -3.82
C LEU A 227 2.59 3.39 -2.62
N LEU A 228 3.87 3.50 -2.31
CA LEU A 228 4.51 2.78 -1.22
C LEU A 228 4.47 3.59 0.06
N PHE A 229 4.20 2.96 1.20
CA PHE A 229 4.09 3.62 2.49
C PHE A 229 4.45 2.63 3.61
N SER A 230 4.82 3.17 4.78
CA SER A 230 5.39 2.35 5.87
C SER A 230 4.38 1.80 6.88
N GLY A 231 3.14 2.27 6.82
CA GLY A 231 2.06 1.76 7.66
C GLY A 231 0.80 2.63 7.60
N THR A 232 -0.37 2.00 7.78
CA THR A 232 -1.65 2.70 7.82
C THR A 232 -1.78 3.57 9.08
N LYS A 233 -2.56 4.63 8.99
CA LYS A 233 -2.87 5.54 10.10
C LYS A 233 -4.38 5.58 10.33
N ASP A 234 -4.79 6.04 11.51
CA ASP A 234 -6.21 6.15 11.90
C ASP A 234 -7.07 6.88 10.87
N LYS A 235 -8.29 6.38 10.63
CA LYS A 235 -9.31 7.07 9.83
C LYS A 235 -9.72 8.39 10.49
N ARG A 236 -10.20 8.33 11.73
CA ARG A 236 -10.65 9.50 12.53
C ARG A 236 -9.46 10.18 13.21
N ALA A 237 -8.69 10.91 12.42
CA ALA A 237 -7.51 11.63 12.85
C ALA A 237 -7.12 12.68 11.80
N VAL A 238 -6.26 13.62 12.21
CA VAL A 238 -5.39 14.36 11.29
C VAL A 238 -4.07 13.59 11.24
N THR A 239 -3.62 13.15 10.07
CA THR A 239 -2.42 12.30 9.99
C THR A 239 -1.46 12.75 8.91
N LEU A 240 -0.17 12.70 9.23
CA LEU A 240 0.94 12.92 8.30
C LEU A 240 1.81 11.66 8.22
N GLN A 241 2.02 11.15 7.02
CA GLN A 241 2.84 9.96 6.75
C GLN A 241 3.64 10.12 5.45
N ARG A 242 4.80 9.45 5.32
CA ARG A 242 5.52 9.40 4.05
C ARG A 242 4.85 8.43 3.09
N VAL A 243 4.89 8.80 1.82
CA VAL A 243 4.52 7.95 0.68
C VAL A 243 5.59 8.12 -0.39
N ALA A 244 5.92 7.05 -1.10
CA ALA A 244 6.88 7.05 -2.18
C ALA A 244 6.26 6.49 -3.46
N VAL A 245 6.60 7.09 -4.60
CA VAL A 245 6.11 6.69 -5.92
C VAL A 245 7.20 6.88 -6.97
N ARG A 246 7.14 6.15 -8.08
CA ARG A 246 8.07 6.33 -9.22
C ARG A 246 7.36 6.94 -10.41
N GLY A 247 8.12 7.64 -11.25
CA GLY A 247 7.66 8.15 -12.54
C GLY A 247 6.60 9.23 -12.45
N LEU A 248 6.57 9.96 -11.35
CA LEU A 248 5.78 11.18 -11.21
C LEU A 248 6.69 12.32 -10.79
N SER A 249 6.37 13.52 -11.28
CA SER A 249 7.01 14.76 -10.87
C SER A 249 6.27 15.41 -9.70
N CYS A 250 6.94 16.35 -9.04
CA CYS A 250 6.38 17.14 -7.93
C CYS A 250 5.15 17.92 -8.38
N GLU A 251 5.16 18.49 -9.60
CA GLU A 251 4.07 19.28 -10.16
C GLU A 251 2.84 18.39 -10.37
N ARG A 252 3.03 17.20 -10.93
CA ARG A 252 1.94 16.25 -11.18
C ARG A 252 1.31 15.74 -9.89
N LEU A 253 2.12 15.47 -8.85
CA LEU A 253 1.59 15.12 -7.54
C LEU A 253 0.87 16.30 -6.88
N SER A 254 1.39 17.52 -7.06
CA SER A 254 0.83 18.73 -6.45
C SER A 254 -0.58 19.07 -6.96
N GLU A 255 -0.99 18.57 -8.14
CA GLU A 255 -2.39 18.65 -8.61
C GLU A 255 -3.40 18.07 -7.61
N ILE A 256 -2.98 17.15 -6.73
CA ILE A 256 -3.81 16.59 -5.67
C ILE A 256 -4.26 17.67 -4.67
N ASN A 257 -3.45 18.71 -4.46
CA ASN A 257 -3.73 19.75 -3.47
C ASN A 257 -4.95 20.60 -3.84
N ASP A 258 -5.28 20.74 -5.12
CA ASP A 258 -6.43 21.53 -5.57
C ASP A 258 -7.73 20.73 -5.64
N ARG A 259 -7.71 19.45 -5.22
CA ARG A 259 -8.88 18.57 -5.26
C ARG A 259 -9.65 18.58 -3.95
N SER A 260 -10.97 18.37 -4.07
CA SER A 260 -11.87 18.10 -2.95
C SER A 260 -12.18 16.60 -2.88
N PHE A 261 -12.13 16.03 -1.68
CA PHE A 261 -12.35 14.60 -1.41
C PHE A 261 -13.62 14.33 -0.59
N GLY A 262 -14.51 15.32 -0.54
CA GLY A 262 -15.73 15.33 0.28
C GLY A 262 -15.71 16.47 1.29
N PRO A 263 -16.86 16.79 1.91
CA PRO A 263 -16.98 17.92 2.83
C PRO A 263 -16.17 17.74 4.11
N ASP A 264 -16.09 16.51 4.62
CA ASP A 264 -15.43 16.19 5.90
C ASP A 264 -14.08 15.49 5.72
N CYS A 265 -13.51 15.51 4.51
CA CYS A 265 -12.23 14.86 4.21
C CYS A 265 -11.31 15.86 3.53
N LYS A 266 -10.10 16.01 4.06
CA LYS A 266 -9.03 16.76 3.40
C LYS A 266 -7.86 15.85 3.10
N LEU A 267 -7.22 16.09 1.97
CA LEU A 267 -6.05 15.36 1.54
C LEU A 267 -5.11 16.33 0.82
N LYS A 268 -3.85 16.37 1.27
CA LYS A 268 -2.80 17.24 0.75
C LYS A 268 -1.49 16.48 0.65
N VAL A 269 -0.63 16.90 -0.27
CA VAL A 269 0.70 16.36 -0.49
C VAL A 269 1.73 17.49 -0.49
N CYS A 270 2.85 17.30 0.23
CA CYS A 270 3.92 18.28 0.37
C CYS A 270 5.26 17.58 0.67
N GLY A 271 6.33 18.33 0.95
CA GLY A 271 7.60 17.75 1.42
C GLY A 271 8.26 16.79 0.43
N PHE A 272 8.38 17.20 -0.82
CA PHE A 272 8.88 16.35 -1.90
C PHE A 272 10.39 16.12 -1.78
N GLN A 273 10.83 14.86 -1.93
CA GLN A 273 12.25 14.50 -1.92
C GLN A 273 12.50 13.27 -2.79
N GLU A 274 13.52 13.30 -3.63
CA GLU A 274 13.94 12.12 -4.39
C GLU A 274 14.79 11.16 -3.56
N ALA A 275 14.61 9.86 -3.77
CA ALA A 275 15.43 8.81 -3.17
C ALA A 275 15.56 7.59 -4.10
N GLU A 276 16.64 6.82 -3.97
CA GLU A 276 16.88 5.62 -4.78
C GLU A 276 15.91 4.47 -4.44
N THR A 277 15.49 4.40 -3.17
CA THR A 277 14.64 3.33 -2.62
C THR A 277 13.24 3.84 -2.30
N GLY A 278 12.27 2.92 -2.36
CA GLY A 278 10.90 3.17 -1.94
C GLY A 278 10.71 2.88 -0.46
N LEU A 279 9.46 2.93 0.01
CA LEU A 279 9.09 2.60 1.38
C LEU A 279 8.58 1.15 1.49
N ARG A 280 8.83 0.52 2.62
CA ARG A 280 8.33 -0.81 2.99
C ARG A 280 7.54 -0.71 4.29
N LEU A 281 6.62 -1.65 4.51
CA LEU A 281 5.93 -1.77 5.80
C LEU A 281 6.96 -1.90 6.92
N GLY A 282 6.84 -1.05 7.95
CA GLY A 282 7.74 -1.05 9.10
C GLY A 282 8.94 -0.09 9.00
N ASP A 283 9.14 0.62 7.89
CA ASP A 283 10.27 1.56 7.74
C ASP A 283 10.15 2.83 8.62
N THR A 284 9.05 3.01 9.35
CA THR A 284 8.88 4.16 10.25
C THR A 284 9.55 3.91 11.60
N MET A 285 10.14 4.95 12.20
CA MET A 285 10.72 4.86 13.54
C MET A 285 9.66 4.90 14.65
N GLY A 286 8.47 5.44 14.34
CA GLY A 286 7.43 5.64 15.32
C GLY A 286 6.45 6.74 14.90
N ASN A 287 5.65 7.18 15.85
CA ASN A 287 4.68 8.25 15.64
C ASN A 287 4.71 9.21 16.82
N HIS A 288 4.63 10.50 16.53
CA HIS A 288 4.33 11.54 17.49
C HIS A 288 2.82 11.78 17.51
N PHE A 289 2.21 11.66 18.69
CA PHE A 289 0.78 11.89 18.89
C PHE A 289 0.53 13.23 19.56
N LEU A 290 -0.45 13.98 19.06
CA LEU A 290 -1.08 15.06 19.81
C LEU A 290 -2.53 14.64 20.09
N ILE A 291 -2.87 14.60 21.37
CA ILE A 291 -4.16 14.09 21.85
C ILE A 291 -4.83 15.19 22.66
N ALA A 292 -6.04 15.58 22.24
CA ALA A 292 -6.92 16.43 23.01
C ALA A 292 -7.97 15.57 23.71
N LEU A 293 -8.04 15.70 25.04
CA LEU A 293 -9.07 15.10 25.86
C LEU A 293 -10.11 16.19 26.16
N ARG A 294 -11.38 15.91 25.85
CA ARG A 294 -12.46 16.88 26.07
C ARG A 294 -13.28 16.50 27.29
N LEU A 295 -13.40 17.41 28.25
CA LEU A 295 -14.22 17.21 29.44
C LEU A 295 -15.69 17.00 29.05
N LEU A 296 -16.34 15.98 29.63
CA LEU A 296 -17.78 15.80 29.47
C LEU A 296 -18.56 16.88 30.23
N PRO A 297 -19.75 17.31 29.76
CA PRO A 297 -20.49 18.43 30.37
C PRO A 297 -20.79 18.24 31.88
N ASP A 298 -21.11 17.02 32.30
CA ASP A 298 -21.46 16.69 33.69
C ASP A 298 -20.26 16.19 34.51
N SER A 299 -19.04 16.32 33.96
CA SER A 299 -17.82 15.87 34.63
C SER A 299 -17.36 16.89 35.68
N THR A 300 -16.69 16.38 36.70
CA THR A 300 -15.90 17.23 37.61
C THR A 300 -14.74 17.87 36.85
N GLU A 301 -14.53 19.17 37.05
CA GLU A 301 -13.41 19.90 36.45
C GLU A 301 -12.10 19.51 37.16
N PRO A 302 -11.02 19.20 36.41
CA PRO A 302 -9.75 18.82 37.02
C PRO A 302 -9.12 20.00 37.75
N SER A 303 -8.77 19.81 39.02
CA SER A 303 -8.02 20.82 39.78
C SER A 303 -6.59 20.99 39.22
N PRO A 304 -5.96 22.17 39.42
CA PRO A 304 -4.56 22.38 39.02
C PRO A 304 -3.60 21.34 39.61
N ASP A 305 -3.82 20.95 40.87
CA ASP A 305 -3.03 19.90 41.53
C ASP A 305 -3.20 18.54 40.84
N MET A 306 -4.42 18.22 40.41
CA MET A 306 -4.68 16.99 39.67
C MET A 306 -3.98 17.00 38.30
N LEU A 307 -4.04 18.12 37.56
CA LEU A 307 -3.35 18.24 36.27
C LEU A 307 -1.84 18.09 36.44
N LYS A 308 -1.27 18.64 37.52
CA LYS A 308 0.15 18.45 37.86
C LYS A 308 0.48 16.99 38.11
N VAL A 309 -0.34 16.27 38.90
CA VAL A 309 -0.16 14.83 39.13
C VAL A 309 -0.23 14.06 37.80
N ILE A 310 -1.23 14.33 36.96
CA ILE A 310 -1.36 13.65 35.66
C ILE A 310 -0.12 13.90 34.79
N GLN A 311 0.36 15.14 34.72
CA GLN A 311 1.56 15.49 33.96
C GLN A 311 2.80 14.77 34.50
N GLU A 312 2.98 14.70 35.82
CA GLU A 312 4.08 13.95 36.45
C GLU A 312 4.00 12.46 36.13
N VAL A 313 2.80 11.87 36.19
CA VAL A 313 2.57 10.45 35.88
C VAL A 313 2.93 10.15 34.42
N ILE A 314 2.41 10.96 33.49
CA ILE A 314 2.69 10.78 32.06
C ILE A 314 4.18 10.99 31.76
N GLY A 315 4.82 11.97 32.39
CA GLY A 315 6.24 12.26 32.16
C GLY A 315 7.20 11.20 32.73
N SER A 316 6.85 10.59 33.87
CA SER A 316 7.75 9.64 34.57
C SER A 316 7.46 8.17 34.26
N VAL A 317 6.18 7.81 34.07
CA VAL A 317 5.75 6.42 33.84
C VAL A 317 5.24 6.21 32.42
N GLY A 318 4.74 7.25 31.76
CA GLY A 318 4.12 7.15 30.46
C GLY A 318 2.66 6.73 30.54
N VAL A 319 2.20 6.01 29.51
CA VAL A 319 0.83 5.50 29.40
C VAL A 319 0.85 4.00 29.20
N VAL A 320 -0.16 3.30 29.72
CA VAL A 320 -0.28 1.85 29.55
C VAL A 320 -0.73 1.56 28.10
N ASN A 321 0.04 0.74 27.39
CA ASN A 321 -0.25 0.33 26.03
C ASN A 321 -1.32 -0.77 25.99
N TYR A 322 -2.57 -0.41 26.31
CA TYR A 322 -3.68 -1.35 26.25
C TYR A 322 -4.05 -1.72 24.81
N TYR A 323 -4.27 -3.01 24.56
CA TYR A 323 -4.90 -3.47 23.34
C TYR A 323 -6.41 -3.20 23.42
N GLY A 324 -6.80 -2.03 22.93
CA GLY A 324 -8.20 -1.60 22.96
C GLY A 324 -9.03 -2.00 21.73
N PRO A 325 -10.23 -1.42 21.59
CA PRO A 325 -11.14 -1.65 20.46
C PRO A 325 -10.53 -1.38 19.08
N GLN A 326 -9.41 -0.64 18.99
CA GLN A 326 -8.68 -0.47 17.74
C GLN A 326 -8.11 -1.79 17.17
N ARG A 327 -7.85 -2.78 18.02
CA ARG A 327 -7.38 -4.12 17.59
C ARG A 327 -8.50 -5.13 17.50
N PHE A 328 -9.42 -5.11 18.46
CA PHE A 328 -10.51 -6.08 18.59
C PHE A 328 -11.80 -5.69 17.85
N GLY A 329 -11.88 -4.47 17.32
CA GLY A 329 -13.13 -3.91 16.79
C GLY A 329 -13.99 -3.28 17.89
N THR A 330 -15.00 -2.54 17.47
CA THR A 330 -15.95 -1.84 18.36
C THR A 330 -17.37 -2.43 18.30
N THR A 331 -17.59 -3.47 17.50
CA THR A 331 -18.88 -4.12 17.32
C THR A 331 -19.01 -5.34 18.21
N GLU A 332 -20.23 -5.86 18.36
CA GLU A 332 -20.49 -7.16 19.00
C GLU A 332 -19.73 -8.32 18.34
N VAL A 333 -19.45 -8.25 17.04
CA VAL A 333 -18.52 -9.16 16.36
C VAL A 333 -17.11 -8.59 16.47
N LEU A 334 -16.25 -9.27 17.24
CA LEU A 334 -14.86 -8.86 17.37
C LEU A 334 -14.02 -9.36 16.20
N THR A 335 -12.98 -8.61 15.85
CA THR A 335 -12.00 -9.03 14.85
C THR A 335 -11.24 -10.29 15.29
N SER A 336 -11.10 -10.52 16.60
CA SER A 336 -10.58 -11.77 17.15
C SER A 336 -11.47 -12.95 16.83
N ASP A 337 -12.80 -12.78 16.86
CA ASP A 337 -13.74 -13.86 16.59
C ASP A 337 -13.69 -14.25 15.11
N VAL A 338 -13.58 -13.25 14.22
CA VAL A 338 -13.28 -13.48 12.80
C VAL A 338 -11.95 -14.23 12.66
N GLY A 339 -10.90 -13.81 13.38
CA GLY A 339 -9.61 -14.48 13.39
C GLY A 339 -9.67 -15.95 13.84
N ILE A 340 -10.44 -16.26 14.88
CA ILE A 340 -10.67 -17.64 15.35
C ILE A 340 -11.34 -18.48 14.25
N LYS A 341 -12.31 -17.92 13.53
CA LYS A 341 -12.95 -18.60 12.38
C LYS A 341 -12.00 -18.83 11.22
N LEU A 342 -11.10 -17.90 10.93
CA LEU A 342 -10.06 -18.09 9.92
C LEU A 342 -9.08 -19.21 10.31
N LEU A 343 -8.63 -19.24 11.56
CA LEU A 343 -7.69 -20.24 12.06
C LEU A 343 -8.29 -21.66 12.16
N SER A 344 -9.61 -21.75 12.39
CA SER A 344 -10.34 -23.02 12.40
C SER A 344 -10.72 -23.52 10.99
N GLY A 345 -10.37 -22.78 9.93
CA GLY A 345 -10.72 -23.13 8.55
C GLY A 345 -12.18 -22.85 8.19
N GLU A 346 -12.95 -22.22 9.08
CA GLU A 346 -14.34 -21.82 8.85
C GLU A 346 -14.42 -20.51 8.04
N PHE A 347 -13.85 -20.50 6.83
CA PHE A 347 -13.68 -19.28 6.01
C PHE A 347 -15.00 -18.62 5.61
N GLU A 348 -16.04 -19.42 5.34
CA GLU A 348 -17.37 -18.88 5.03
C GLU A 348 -17.95 -18.11 6.22
N GLN A 349 -17.83 -18.67 7.43
CA GLN A 349 -18.32 -18.02 8.65
C GLN A 349 -17.52 -16.76 8.96
N ALA A 350 -16.19 -16.80 8.80
CA ALA A 350 -15.34 -15.62 8.94
C ALA A 350 -15.77 -14.49 8.00
N LEU A 351 -16.03 -14.81 6.72
CA LEU A 351 -16.49 -13.84 5.74
C LEU A 351 -17.86 -13.27 6.11
N ARG A 352 -18.83 -14.11 6.51
CA ARG A 352 -20.15 -13.64 6.97
C ARG A 352 -20.04 -12.68 8.16
N MET A 353 -19.15 -12.99 9.10
CA MET A 353 -18.89 -12.13 10.27
C MET A 353 -18.31 -10.76 9.89
N ILE A 354 -17.44 -10.69 8.87
CA ILE A 354 -16.93 -9.41 8.35
C ILE A 354 -18.08 -8.54 7.83
N PHE A 355 -18.99 -9.11 7.03
CA PHE A 355 -20.15 -8.38 6.50
C PHE A 355 -21.14 -7.98 7.60
N HIS A 356 -21.36 -8.85 8.59
CA HIS A 356 -22.20 -8.55 9.75
C HIS A 356 -21.64 -7.38 10.56
N SER A 357 -20.34 -7.44 10.93
CA SER A 357 -19.66 -6.36 11.65
C SER A 357 -19.76 -5.02 10.90
N LYS A 358 -19.54 -5.03 9.58
CA LYS A 358 -19.67 -3.83 8.74
C LYS A 358 -21.09 -3.28 8.69
N ALA A 359 -22.10 -4.14 8.60
CA ALA A 359 -23.50 -3.74 8.56
C ALA A 359 -23.98 -3.11 9.89
N ILE A 360 -23.40 -3.50 11.03
CA ILE A 360 -23.67 -2.84 12.32
C ILE A 360 -23.16 -1.39 12.31
N VAL A 361 -21.96 -1.16 11.77
CA VAL A 361 -21.34 0.17 11.72
C VAL A 361 -21.96 1.06 10.64
N GLU A 362 -22.29 0.48 9.50
CA GLU A 362 -22.87 1.14 8.34
C GLU A 362 -24.19 0.44 7.96
N PRO A 363 -25.33 0.84 8.56
CA PRO A 363 -26.62 0.16 8.36
C PRO A 363 -27.11 0.11 6.91
N ASN A 364 -26.63 1.00 6.05
CA ASN A 364 -26.90 0.96 4.60
C ASN A 364 -26.28 -0.27 3.90
N LEU A 365 -25.40 -1.01 4.58
CA LEU A 365 -24.83 -2.28 4.09
C LEU A 365 -25.70 -3.49 4.43
N LEU A 366 -26.75 -3.34 5.24
CA LEU A 366 -27.64 -4.43 5.64
C LEU A 366 -28.19 -5.24 4.45
N PRO A 367 -28.68 -4.62 3.35
CA PRO A 367 -29.15 -5.37 2.18
C PRO A 367 -28.05 -6.20 1.51
N SER A 368 -26.81 -5.70 1.48
CA SER A 368 -25.67 -6.43 0.93
C SER A 368 -25.28 -7.60 1.84
N LYS A 369 -25.30 -7.41 3.16
CA LYS A 369 -25.09 -8.47 4.15
C LYS A 369 -26.14 -9.58 4.01
N GLU A 370 -27.42 -9.25 3.92
CA GLU A 370 -28.50 -10.22 3.70
C GLU A 370 -28.33 -10.98 2.38
N ALA A 371 -27.88 -10.31 1.32
CA ALA A 371 -27.56 -10.93 0.04
C ALA A 371 -26.39 -11.93 0.12
N VAL A 372 -25.37 -11.64 0.95
CA VAL A 372 -24.28 -12.58 1.25
C VAL A 372 -24.78 -13.80 2.01
N GLU A 373 -25.69 -13.63 2.96
CA GLU A 373 -26.27 -14.74 3.73
C GLU A 373 -27.06 -15.73 2.87
N ARG A 374 -27.80 -15.23 1.87
CA ARG A 374 -28.48 -16.06 0.86
C ARG A 374 -27.56 -16.57 -0.27
N ARG A 375 -26.24 -16.33 -0.19
CA ARG A 375 -25.22 -16.66 -1.22
C ARG A 375 -25.48 -16.03 -2.59
N SER A 376 -26.25 -14.95 -2.66
CA SER A 376 -26.51 -14.20 -3.91
C SER A 376 -25.42 -13.15 -4.13
N PHE A 377 -24.18 -13.59 -4.41
CA PHE A 377 -23.01 -12.71 -4.45
C PHE A 377 -23.05 -11.62 -5.53
N ASP A 378 -23.65 -11.92 -6.69
CA ASP A 378 -23.82 -10.92 -7.76
C ASP A 378 -24.75 -9.78 -7.33
N GLU A 379 -25.84 -10.13 -6.63
CA GLU A 379 -26.75 -9.16 -6.04
C GLU A 379 -26.08 -8.37 -4.92
N ALA A 380 -25.37 -9.06 -4.01
CA ALA A 380 -24.62 -8.43 -2.93
C ALA A 380 -23.64 -7.39 -3.48
N LEU A 381 -22.94 -7.69 -4.58
CA LEU A 381 -21.98 -6.80 -5.22
C LEU A 381 -22.64 -5.56 -5.87
N LYS A 382 -23.87 -5.70 -6.37
CA LYS A 382 -24.66 -4.58 -6.92
C LYS A 382 -25.16 -3.66 -5.81
N LEU A 383 -25.60 -4.23 -4.68
CA LEU A 383 -26.08 -3.49 -3.51
C LEU A 383 -24.95 -2.79 -2.73
N LEU A 384 -23.72 -3.30 -2.82
CA LEU A 384 -22.61 -2.81 -2.04
C LEU A 384 -22.12 -1.43 -2.54
N PRO A 385 -21.99 -0.40 -1.67
CA PRO A 385 -21.49 0.91 -2.04
C PRO A 385 -20.11 0.87 -2.71
N ARG A 386 -19.86 1.80 -3.64
CA ARG A 386 -18.61 1.82 -4.43
C ARG A 386 -17.35 2.01 -3.59
N TYR A 387 -17.47 2.57 -2.39
CA TYR A 387 -16.34 2.85 -1.50
C TYR A 387 -15.93 1.65 -0.62
N CYS A 388 -16.71 0.56 -0.59
CA CYS A 388 -16.41 -0.66 0.16
C CYS A 388 -15.41 -1.56 -0.59
N PHE A 389 -14.18 -1.09 -0.77
CA PHE A 389 -13.22 -1.72 -1.69
C PHE A 389 -12.92 -3.20 -1.36
N GLN A 390 -12.65 -3.50 -0.08
CA GLN A 390 -12.27 -4.85 0.36
C GLN A 390 -13.43 -5.83 0.17
N GLU A 391 -14.63 -5.43 0.59
CA GLU A 391 -15.85 -6.25 0.45
C GLU A 391 -16.18 -6.45 -1.03
N ARG A 392 -15.97 -5.43 -1.87
CA ARG A 392 -16.16 -5.57 -3.33
C ARG A 392 -15.16 -6.54 -3.94
N ASP A 393 -13.92 -6.53 -3.50
CA ASP A 393 -12.89 -7.43 -4.03
C ASP A 393 -13.18 -8.89 -3.62
N ILE A 394 -13.62 -9.12 -2.37
CA ILE A 394 -14.16 -10.40 -1.90
C ILE A 394 -15.33 -10.87 -2.77
N LEU A 395 -16.36 -10.03 -2.96
CA LEU A 395 -17.57 -10.42 -3.70
C LEU A 395 -17.29 -10.65 -5.20
N LYS A 396 -16.40 -9.88 -5.82
CA LYS A 396 -15.99 -10.11 -7.22
C LYS A 396 -15.35 -11.50 -7.39
N HIS A 397 -14.60 -11.96 -6.41
CA HIS A 397 -14.05 -13.31 -6.41
C HIS A 397 -15.15 -14.36 -6.29
N LEU A 398 -16.04 -14.21 -5.31
CA LEU A 398 -17.14 -15.15 -5.07
C LEU A 398 -18.17 -15.20 -6.21
N VAL A 399 -18.37 -14.12 -6.96
CA VAL A 399 -19.19 -14.15 -8.19
C VAL A 399 -18.62 -15.12 -9.23
N LYS A 400 -17.29 -15.24 -9.31
CA LYS A 400 -16.60 -16.14 -10.25
C LYS A 400 -16.42 -17.54 -9.67
N CYS A 401 -16.11 -17.62 -8.38
CA CYS A 401 -15.79 -18.85 -7.67
C CYS A 401 -16.64 -18.94 -6.38
N PRO A 402 -17.94 -19.30 -6.46
CA PRO A 402 -18.89 -19.17 -5.34
C PRO A 402 -18.59 -19.97 -4.07
N ASN A 403 -17.73 -21.00 -4.15
CA ASN A 403 -17.36 -21.86 -3.03
C ASN A 403 -15.91 -21.64 -2.56
N ASP A 404 -15.16 -20.73 -3.21
CA ASP A 404 -13.77 -20.46 -2.88
C ASP A 404 -13.64 -19.28 -1.89
N PHE A 405 -14.06 -19.53 -0.66
CA PHE A 405 -14.03 -18.54 0.43
C PHE A 405 -12.60 -18.18 0.86
N LEU A 406 -11.68 -19.15 0.81
CA LEU A 406 -10.27 -18.91 1.11
C LEU A 406 -9.65 -17.99 0.06
N GLY A 407 -9.85 -18.29 -1.23
CA GLY A 407 -9.37 -17.43 -2.32
C GLY A 407 -9.97 -16.02 -2.25
N ALA A 408 -11.23 -15.88 -1.84
CA ALA A 408 -11.86 -14.58 -1.69
C ALA A 408 -11.20 -13.69 -0.62
N LEU A 409 -10.68 -14.28 0.46
CA LEU A 409 -10.00 -13.58 1.55
C LEU A 409 -8.52 -13.27 1.28
N HIS A 410 -7.92 -13.88 0.26
CA HIS A 410 -6.52 -13.65 -0.15
C HIS A 410 -6.34 -12.50 -1.17
N MET A 411 -7.43 -11.86 -1.62
CA MET A 411 -7.45 -10.90 -2.73
C MET A 411 -6.93 -9.49 -2.41
#